data_AF-A0A3D4BW17-F1
#
_entry.id   AF-A0A3D4BW17-F1
#
_cell.length_a   1.000
_cell.length_b   1.000
_cell.length_c   1.000
_cell.angle_alpha   90.00
_cell.angle_beta   90.00
_cell.angle_gamma   90.00
#
_symmetry.space_group_name_H-M   'P 1'
#
loop_
_entity.id
_entity.type
_entity.pdbx_description
1 polymer ?
#
loop_
_entity_poly.entity_id
_entity_poly.type
_entity_poly.pdbx_seq_one_letter_code
_entity_poly.pdbx_strand_id
1 'polypeptide(L)'
;MLFLYACSRETEGPEKPVPDLLTIPPGFPEMPFPKDNELTVQRWQLGKKLFYDPVLSVDGTLSCASCHQASLAFADDKAFSPGVMSRPGVRNAPSLANVGYHPYYLREGSVPTLEMQVLVPIQEQNEFAHDILTIAKVLKEDSVYVKMSREAYKREPDPYVITRALSTFQRTLVSGNSPFDQFYYQGNQAALSES
;
A
#
# COMPACT_ATOMS: atom_id res chain seq x y z
N MET A 1 -56.85 16.88 14.16
CA MET A 1 -56.29 15.63 13.59
C MET A 1 -54.79 15.85 13.47
N LEU A 2 -54.02 15.41 14.47
CA LEU A 2 -52.58 15.63 14.55
C LEU A 2 -51.89 14.52 13.73
N PHE A 3 -51.31 14.85 12.58
CA PHE A 3 -50.51 13.92 11.79
C PHE A 3 -49.07 13.94 12.30
N LEU A 4 -48.67 12.89 13.02
CA LEU A 4 -47.27 12.63 13.36
C LEU A 4 -46.61 11.97 12.14
N TYR A 5 -45.74 12.72 11.45
CA TYR A 5 -44.83 12.16 10.45
C TYR A 5 -43.71 11.41 11.17
N ALA A 6 -43.71 10.08 11.04
CA ALA A 6 -42.63 9.23 11.49
C ALA A 6 -41.47 9.30 10.48
N CYS A 7 -40.28 9.71 10.94
CA CYS A 7 -39.05 9.55 10.18
C CYS A 7 -38.72 8.06 10.07
N SER A 8 -38.96 7.47 8.89
CA SER A 8 -38.39 6.18 8.52
C SER A 8 -36.87 6.34 8.40
N ARG A 9 -36.12 5.59 9.22
CA ARG A 9 -34.68 5.36 9.01
C ARG A 9 -34.50 4.81 7.60
N GLU A 10 -33.67 5.50 6.81
CA GLU A 10 -33.14 4.93 5.58
C GLU A 10 -32.39 3.65 5.96
N THR A 11 -32.93 2.50 5.54
CA THR A 11 -32.22 1.24 5.58
C THR A 11 -31.06 1.37 4.61
N GLU A 12 -29.83 1.29 5.12
CA GLU A 12 -28.63 1.20 4.31
C GLU A 12 -28.86 0.13 3.24
N GLY A 13 -28.71 0.55 1.97
CA GLY A 13 -28.91 -0.32 0.81
C GLY A 13 -27.94 -1.52 0.83
N PRO A 14 -28.14 -2.52 -0.05
CA PRO A 14 -27.32 -3.71 -0.07
C PRO A 14 -25.84 -3.33 -0.17
N GLU A 15 -25.07 -3.76 0.83
CA GLU A 15 -23.63 -3.59 0.91
C GLU A 15 -23.03 -4.09 -0.41
N LYS A 16 -22.37 -3.18 -1.15
CA LYS A 16 -21.70 -3.56 -2.40
C LYS A 16 -20.76 -4.74 -2.09
N PRO A 17 -20.65 -5.75 -2.97
CA PRO A 17 -19.75 -6.87 -2.74
C PRO A 17 -18.37 -6.33 -2.38
N VAL A 18 -17.89 -6.69 -1.20
CA VAL A 18 -16.54 -6.39 -0.76
C VAL A 18 -15.59 -6.90 -1.85
N PRO A 19 -14.72 -6.06 -2.43
CA PRO A 19 -13.77 -6.55 -3.42
C PRO A 19 -12.93 -7.65 -2.78
N ASP A 20 -12.63 -8.71 -3.53
CA ASP A 20 -11.58 -9.64 -3.15
C ASP A 20 -10.25 -8.85 -3.15
N LEU A 21 -9.87 -8.34 -1.97
CA LEU A 21 -8.72 -7.45 -1.80
C LEU A 21 -7.40 -8.20 -1.94
N LEU A 22 -7.42 -9.52 -1.76
CA LEU A 22 -6.23 -10.35 -1.69
C LEU A 22 -6.57 -11.79 -2.04
N THR A 23 -6.21 -12.19 -3.26
CA THR A 23 -6.20 -13.59 -3.67
C THR A 23 -4.81 -14.18 -3.42
N ILE A 24 -4.71 -15.18 -2.54
CA ILE A 24 -3.45 -15.91 -2.31
C ILE A 24 -3.28 -16.95 -3.42
N PRO A 25 -2.18 -16.93 -4.19
CA PRO A 25 -1.93 -17.94 -5.22
C PRO A 25 -1.83 -19.35 -4.62
N PRO A 26 -2.26 -20.40 -5.35
CA PRO A 26 -2.10 -21.78 -4.89
C PRO A 26 -0.64 -22.08 -4.51
N GLY A 27 -0.45 -22.66 -3.32
CA GLY A 27 0.86 -23.05 -2.79
C GLY A 27 1.64 -21.96 -2.05
N PHE A 28 1.15 -20.71 -2.05
CA PHE A 28 1.74 -19.64 -1.25
C PHE A 28 1.28 -19.76 0.22
N PRO A 29 2.10 -19.35 1.20
CA PRO A 29 1.65 -19.24 2.59
C PRO A 29 0.58 -18.15 2.73
N GLU A 30 -0.18 -18.18 3.82
CA GLU A 30 -1.05 -17.05 4.16
C GLU A 30 -0.24 -15.76 4.31
N MET A 31 -0.79 -14.64 3.83
CA MET A 31 -0.15 -13.34 3.93
C MET A 31 -0.06 -12.88 5.39
N PRO A 32 1.14 -12.57 5.91
CA PRO A 32 1.29 -12.13 7.29
C PRO A 32 0.81 -10.69 7.47
N PHE A 33 -0.31 -10.52 8.18
CA PHE A 33 -0.75 -9.23 8.70
C PHE A 33 -0.47 -9.13 10.21
N PRO A 34 0.19 -8.07 10.69
CA PRO A 34 0.32 -7.82 12.13
C PRO A 34 -1.04 -7.67 12.80
N LYS A 35 -1.16 -8.11 14.06
CA LYS A 35 -2.42 -7.99 14.83
C LYS A 35 -2.94 -6.55 14.93
N ASP A 36 -2.03 -5.58 14.99
CA ASP A 36 -2.36 -4.16 15.04
C ASP A 36 -2.54 -3.54 13.64
N ASN A 37 -2.42 -4.33 12.58
CA ASN A 37 -2.55 -3.92 11.18
C ASN A 37 -3.17 -5.00 10.26
N GLU A 38 -4.24 -5.65 10.73
CA GLU A 38 -5.05 -6.60 9.95
C GLU A 38 -5.64 -5.98 8.67
N LEU A 39 -5.84 -6.80 7.62
CA LEU A 39 -6.45 -6.38 6.37
C LEU A 39 -7.93 -6.05 6.55
N THR A 40 -8.31 -4.82 6.19
CA THR A 40 -9.71 -4.39 6.06
C THR A 40 -9.84 -3.52 4.81
N VAL A 41 -11.07 -3.40 4.27
CA VAL A 41 -11.35 -2.53 3.12
C VAL A 41 -10.94 -1.09 3.39
N GLN A 42 -11.24 -0.58 4.58
CA GLN A 42 -10.99 0.82 4.95
C GLN A 42 -9.48 1.09 5.05
N ARG A 43 -8.71 0.19 5.67
CA ARG A 43 -7.24 0.31 5.75
C ARG A 43 -6.60 0.21 4.38
N TRP A 44 -7.07 -0.71 3.55
CA TRP A 44 -6.59 -0.89 2.18
C TRP A 44 -6.89 0.33 1.30
N GLN A 45 -8.11 0.88 1.37
CA GLN A 45 -8.50 2.06 0.60
C GLN A 45 -7.67 3.29 0.98
N LEU A 46 -7.44 3.52 2.28
CA LEU A 46 -6.56 4.59 2.74
C LEU A 46 -5.13 4.39 2.26
N GLY A 47 -4.61 3.16 2.37
CA GLY A 47 -3.28 2.81 1.89
C GLY A 47 -3.11 3.03 0.40
N LYS A 48 -4.07 2.56 -0.40
CA LYS A 48 -4.11 2.77 -1.85
C LYS A 48 -4.16 4.26 -2.18
N LYS A 49 -5.02 5.04 -1.51
CA LYS A 49 -5.07 6.48 -1.76
C LYS A 49 -3.71 7.13 -1.50
N LEU A 50 -3.10 6.88 -0.34
CA LEU A 50 -1.78 7.43 0.00
C LEU A 50 -0.68 6.99 -0.99
N PHE A 51 -0.72 5.75 -1.48
CA PHE A 51 0.30 5.21 -2.39
C PHE A 51 0.35 5.94 -3.75
N TYR A 52 -0.80 6.39 -4.24
CA TYR A 52 -0.93 7.08 -5.54
C TYR A 52 -1.04 8.61 -5.42
N ASP A 53 -1.12 9.14 -4.20
CA ASP A 53 -1.29 10.58 -3.95
C ASP A 53 0.07 11.24 -3.69
N PRO A 54 0.41 12.35 -4.39
CA PRO A 54 1.70 12.99 -4.21
C PRO A 54 1.81 13.82 -2.91
N VAL A 55 0.77 13.85 -2.08
CA VAL A 55 0.77 14.53 -0.76
C VAL A 55 1.92 14.12 0.18
N LEU A 56 2.58 12.97 -0.09
CA LEU A 56 3.70 12.49 0.72
C LEU A 56 5.05 13.15 0.36
N SER A 57 5.18 13.76 -0.83
CA SER A 57 6.41 14.45 -1.22
C SER A 57 6.41 15.92 -0.80
N VAL A 58 7.59 16.46 -0.47
CA VAL A 58 7.71 17.83 0.05
C VAL A 58 7.21 18.91 -0.93
N ASP A 59 7.23 18.62 -2.22
CA ASP A 59 6.82 19.52 -3.31
C ASP A 59 5.50 19.10 -3.97
N GLY A 60 4.84 18.03 -3.50
CA GLY A 60 3.60 17.54 -4.08
C GLY A 60 3.72 17.00 -5.51
N THR A 61 4.92 16.59 -5.95
CA THR A 61 5.16 16.09 -7.33
C THR A 61 5.29 14.56 -7.43
N LEU A 62 5.58 13.87 -6.33
CA LEU A 62 5.87 12.43 -6.34
C LEU A 62 4.96 11.65 -5.38
N SER A 63 4.52 10.49 -5.84
CA SER A 63 3.84 9.46 -5.03
C SER A 63 4.68 8.18 -4.99
N CYS A 64 4.28 7.19 -4.19
CA CYS A 64 4.98 5.89 -4.20
C CYS A 64 4.89 5.25 -5.60
N ALA A 65 3.74 5.41 -6.26
CA ALA A 65 3.50 4.92 -7.61
C ALA A 65 4.35 5.60 -8.70
N SER A 66 4.97 6.75 -8.42
CA SER A 66 5.87 7.42 -9.36
C SER A 66 7.15 6.61 -9.63
N CYS A 67 7.61 5.84 -8.65
CA CYS A 67 8.76 4.92 -8.80
C CYS A 67 8.33 3.45 -8.79
N HIS A 68 7.23 3.10 -8.12
CA HIS A 68 6.71 1.73 -8.06
C HIS A 68 5.53 1.55 -9.02
N GLN A 69 5.83 1.44 -10.31
CA GLN A 69 4.86 1.46 -11.39
C GLN A 69 4.13 0.11 -11.51
N ALA A 70 2.81 0.09 -11.39
CA ALA A 70 2.02 -1.15 -11.40
C ALA A 70 2.21 -2.00 -12.68
N SER A 71 2.39 -1.34 -13.83
CA SER A 71 2.68 -2.00 -15.13
C SER A 71 4.02 -2.73 -15.17
N LEU A 72 4.93 -2.39 -14.26
CA LEU A 72 6.27 -2.98 -14.13
C LEU A 72 6.38 -3.81 -12.84
N ALA A 73 5.28 -4.47 -12.45
CA ALA A 73 5.19 -5.21 -11.19
C ALA A 73 5.58 -4.35 -9.97
N PHE A 74 5.17 -3.08 -9.95
CA PHE A 74 5.50 -2.11 -8.91
C PHE A 74 7.02 -1.86 -8.75
N ALA A 75 7.78 -1.95 -9.85
CA ALA A 75 9.18 -1.53 -9.95
C ALA A 75 9.31 -0.25 -10.81
N ASP A 76 10.55 0.20 -10.99
CA ASP A 76 10.91 1.24 -11.96
C ASP A 76 11.70 0.66 -13.14
N ASP A 77 11.65 1.32 -14.30
CA ASP A 77 12.44 0.96 -15.51
C ASP A 77 13.75 1.74 -15.63
N LYS A 78 14.05 2.62 -14.67
CA LYS A 78 15.24 3.47 -14.65
C LYS A 78 16.35 2.87 -13.79
N ALA A 79 17.61 3.01 -14.23
CA ALA A 79 18.76 2.63 -13.40
C ALA A 79 18.81 3.40 -12.06
N PHE A 80 18.35 4.66 -12.07
CA PHE A 80 18.26 5.53 -10.91
C PHE A 80 16.92 6.27 -10.95
N SER A 81 16.05 6.03 -9.98
CA SER A 81 14.72 6.65 -9.91
C SER A 81 14.84 8.12 -9.49
N PRO A 82 14.31 9.09 -10.26
CA PRO A 82 14.41 10.50 -9.90
C PRO A 82 13.51 10.85 -8.70
N GLY A 83 14.04 11.64 -7.77
CA GLY A 83 13.31 12.17 -6.63
C GLY A 83 12.62 13.49 -6.90
N VAL A 84 12.11 14.10 -5.82
CA VAL A 84 11.52 15.45 -5.84
C VAL A 84 12.46 16.46 -6.48
N MET A 85 11.91 17.49 -7.12
CA MET A 85 12.68 18.48 -7.88
C MET A 85 13.65 17.85 -8.91
N SER A 86 13.33 16.66 -9.42
CA SER A 86 14.17 15.88 -10.35
C SER A 86 15.57 15.56 -9.82
N ARG A 87 15.73 15.45 -8.49
CA ARG A 87 17.01 15.08 -7.88
C ARG A 87 17.44 13.68 -8.36
N PRO A 88 18.74 13.47 -8.65
CA PRO A 88 19.21 12.17 -9.10
C PRO A 88 19.09 11.15 -7.98
N GLY A 89 18.38 10.05 -8.25
CA GLY A 89 18.37 8.90 -7.36
C GLY A 89 19.73 8.21 -7.31
N VAL A 90 19.87 7.30 -6.34
CA VAL A 90 21.10 6.52 -6.13
C VAL A 90 20.94 5.03 -6.45
N ARG A 91 19.70 4.60 -6.75
CA ARG A 91 19.35 3.22 -7.11
C ARG A 91 18.04 3.16 -7.90
N ASN A 92 17.80 2.02 -8.54
CA ASN A 92 16.50 1.64 -9.07
C ASN A 92 15.53 1.34 -7.92
N ALA A 93 14.24 1.66 -8.09
CA ALA A 93 13.20 1.23 -7.17
C ALA A 93 12.86 -0.26 -7.41
N PRO A 94 13.08 -1.15 -6.42
CA PRO A 94 12.79 -2.56 -6.59
C PRO A 94 11.29 -2.80 -6.72
N SER A 95 10.93 -3.95 -7.30
CA SER A 95 9.54 -4.41 -7.33
C SER A 95 8.96 -4.54 -5.92
N LEU A 96 7.71 -4.09 -5.73
CA LEU A 96 6.93 -4.38 -4.53
C LEU A 96 6.04 -5.63 -4.67
N ALA A 97 6.11 -6.34 -5.80
CA ALA A 97 5.41 -7.61 -5.94
C ALA A 97 5.91 -8.59 -4.87
N ASN A 98 4.97 -9.21 -4.14
CA ASN A 98 5.23 -10.15 -3.06
C ASN A 98 5.99 -9.58 -1.85
N VAL A 99 6.10 -8.24 -1.73
CA VAL A 99 6.86 -7.58 -0.65
C VAL A 99 6.34 -7.94 0.74
N GLY A 100 5.06 -8.27 0.87
CA GLY A 100 4.45 -8.68 2.14
C GLY A 100 5.01 -9.98 2.73
N TYR A 101 5.67 -10.82 1.91
CA TYR A 101 6.31 -12.06 2.37
C TYR A 101 7.79 -11.87 2.76
N HIS A 102 8.36 -10.68 2.57
CA HIS A 102 9.78 -10.45 2.85
C HIS A 102 10.06 -10.41 4.37
N PRO A 103 11.14 -11.05 4.84
CA PRO A 103 11.51 -11.01 6.25
C PRO A 103 12.16 -9.68 6.67
N TYR A 104 12.79 -8.97 5.71
CA TYR A 104 13.45 -7.68 5.93
C TYR A 104 13.30 -6.80 4.67
N TYR A 105 13.35 -5.48 4.86
CA TYR A 105 12.89 -4.52 3.83
C TYR A 105 13.97 -3.52 3.38
N LEU A 106 15.22 -3.71 3.79
CA LEU A 106 16.40 -3.07 3.22
C LEU A 106 17.45 -4.14 2.92
N ARG A 107 18.37 -3.84 2.00
CA ARG A 107 19.36 -4.80 1.49
C ARG A 107 20.29 -5.32 2.57
N GLU A 108 20.57 -4.50 3.58
CA GLU A 108 21.41 -4.83 4.73
C GLU A 108 20.63 -5.58 5.83
N GLY A 109 19.33 -5.84 5.64
CA GLY A 109 18.48 -6.53 6.60
C GLY A 109 18.08 -5.70 7.82
N SER A 110 18.36 -4.39 7.82
CA SER A 110 18.23 -3.52 9.00
C SER A 110 16.79 -3.14 9.36
N VAL A 111 15.85 -3.23 8.42
CA VAL A 111 14.45 -2.83 8.63
C VAL A 111 13.55 -4.06 8.71
N PRO A 112 12.98 -4.37 9.89
CA PRO A 112 12.27 -5.63 10.14
C PRO A 112 10.79 -5.62 9.75
N THR A 113 10.21 -4.46 9.44
CA THR A 113 8.78 -4.36 9.10
C THR A 113 8.55 -3.42 7.93
N LEU A 114 7.49 -3.70 7.16
CA LEU A 114 7.09 -2.86 6.04
C LEU A 114 6.65 -1.47 6.50
N GLU A 115 6.03 -1.37 7.68
CA GLU A 115 5.63 -0.12 8.32
C GLU A 115 6.82 0.80 8.59
N MET A 116 7.95 0.23 9.03
CA MET A 116 9.19 0.97 9.20
C MET A 116 9.84 1.34 7.87
N GLN A 117 9.73 0.47 6.85
CA GLN A 117 10.32 0.74 5.54
C GLN A 117 9.72 1.98 4.90
N VAL A 118 8.41 2.22 5.06
CA VAL A 118 7.71 3.42 4.55
C VAL A 118 8.38 4.73 4.98
N LEU A 119 9.00 4.77 6.16
CA LEU A 119 9.66 5.99 6.67
C LEU A 119 10.93 6.34 5.89
N VAL A 120 11.60 5.36 5.30
CA VAL A 120 12.86 5.52 4.58
C VAL A 120 12.70 6.43 3.35
N PRO A 121 11.82 6.12 2.36
CA PRO A 121 11.66 6.97 1.18
C PRO A 121 11.05 8.35 1.53
N ILE A 122 10.26 8.43 2.61
CA ILE A 122 9.71 9.70 3.10
C ILE A 122 10.83 10.66 3.51
N GLN A 123 11.81 10.18 4.27
CA GLN A 123 12.90 11.02 4.80
C GLN A 123 14.04 11.25 3.80
N GLU A 124 14.21 10.34 2.83
CA GLU A 124 15.30 10.38 1.87
C GLU A 124 15.23 11.62 0.96
N GLN A 125 16.32 12.40 0.92
CA GLN A 125 16.38 13.69 0.25
C GLN A 125 16.31 13.57 -1.28
N ASN A 126 16.75 12.44 -1.82
CA ASN A 126 16.64 12.13 -3.25
C ASN A 126 15.39 11.31 -3.60
N GLU A 127 14.43 11.18 -2.67
CA GLU A 127 13.13 10.55 -2.90
C GLU A 127 12.01 11.55 -2.58
N PHE A 128 11.36 11.50 -1.42
CA PHE A 128 10.29 12.44 -1.05
C PHE A 128 10.77 13.71 -0.32
N ALA A 129 11.95 13.67 0.29
CA ALA A 129 12.56 14.76 1.07
C ALA A 129 11.62 15.42 2.08
N HIS A 130 10.75 14.64 2.71
CA HIS A 130 9.70 15.12 3.60
C HIS A 130 9.81 14.51 5.01
N ASP A 131 8.96 14.96 5.91
CA ASP A 131 8.91 14.56 7.31
C ASP A 131 7.51 14.07 7.62
N ILE A 132 7.42 12.87 8.21
CA ILE A 132 6.16 12.19 8.49
C ILE A 132 5.24 12.98 9.42
N LEU A 133 5.80 13.77 10.35
CA LEU A 133 5.01 14.60 11.25
C LEU A 133 4.38 15.78 10.52
N THR A 134 5.08 16.34 9.54
CA THR A 134 4.58 17.42 8.69
C THR A 134 3.52 16.89 7.72
N ILE A 135 3.75 15.73 7.09
CA ILE A 135 2.74 15.02 6.29
C ILE A 135 1.47 14.81 7.12
N ALA A 136 1.60 14.29 8.35
CA ALA A 136 0.45 14.07 9.21
C ALA A 136 -0.36 15.35 9.49
N LYS A 137 0.31 16.51 9.64
CA LYS A 137 -0.38 17.80 9.80
C LYS A 137 -1.15 18.19 8.54
N VAL A 138 -0.53 18.06 7.37
CA VAL A 138 -1.18 18.32 6.07
C VAL A 138 -2.42 17.43 5.90
N LEU A 139 -2.29 16.13 6.17
CA LEU A 139 -3.41 15.19 6.06
C LEU A 139 -4.55 15.47 7.06
N LYS A 140 -4.27 16.10 8.21
CA LYS A 140 -5.30 16.50 9.18
C LYS A 140 -6.14 17.69 8.72
N GLU A 141 -5.61 18.51 7.82
CA GLU A 141 -6.33 19.64 7.24
C GLU A 141 -7.30 19.19 6.13
N ASP A 142 -7.12 17.97 5.60
CA ASP A 142 -8.01 17.37 4.62
C ASP A 142 -9.08 16.48 5.28
N SER A 143 -10.34 16.93 5.21
CA SER A 143 -11.49 16.21 5.75
C SER A 143 -11.68 14.78 5.20
N VAL A 144 -11.23 14.51 3.97
CA VAL A 144 -11.30 13.19 3.35
C VAL A 144 -10.34 12.25 4.06
N TYR A 145 -9.08 12.66 4.25
CA TYR A 145 -8.08 11.87 4.96
C TYR A 145 -8.45 11.67 6.44
N VAL A 146 -9.01 12.69 7.09
CA VAL A 146 -9.51 12.57 8.47
C VAL A 146 -10.62 11.52 8.55
N LYS A 147 -11.60 11.55 7.64
CA LYS A 147 -12.68 10.57 7.60
C LYS A 147 -12.15 9.15 7.38
N MET A 148 -11.33 8.96 6.35
CA MET A 148 -10.77 7.64 6.02
C MET A 148 -9.91 7.07 7.14
N SER A 149 -9.11 7.92 7.80
CA SER A 149 -8.28 7.54 8.95
C SER A 149 -9.13 7.09 10.14
N ARG A 150 -10.21 7.83 10.45
CA ARG A 150 -11.13 7.48 11.54
C ARG A 150 -11.88 6.18 11.24
N GLU A 151 -12.27 5.95 9.99
CA GLU A 151 -12.93 4.72 9.59
C GLU A 151 -11.99 3.52 9.72
N ALA A 152 -10.76 3.63 9.22
CA ALA A 152 -9.77 2.56 9.14
C ALA A 152 -9.08 2.23 10.48
N TYR A 153 -8.81 3.24 11.32
CA TYR A 153 -7.97 3.10 12.51
C TYR A 153 -8.57 3.71 13.78
N LYS A 154 -9.76 4.33 13.71
CA LYS A 154 -10.37 5.07 14.83
C LYS A 154 -9.45 6.18 15.37
N ARG A 155 -8.63 6.76 14.49
CA ARG A 155 -7.65 7.81 14.76
C ARG A 155 -7.73 8.89 13.69
N GLU A 156 -7.17 10.06 13.96
CA GLU A 156 -6.87 11.02 12.90
C GLU A 156 -5.55 10.65 12.21
N PRO A 157 -5.23 11.24 11.03
CA PRO A 157 -3.95 11.01 10.38
C PRO A 157 -2.78 11.31 11.31
N ASP A 158 -1.90 10.33 11.48
CA ASP A 158 -0.67 10.41 12.26
C ASP A 158 0.35 9.42 11.64
N PRO A 159 1.62 9.43 12.07
CA PRO A 159 2.62 8.49 11.54
C PRO A 159 2.20 7.01 11.67
N TYR A 160 1.48 6.65 12.73
CA TYR A 160 0.98 5.29 12.94
C TYR A 160 0.01 4.89 11.82
N VAL A 161 -0.95 5.75 11.48
CA VAL A 161 -1.94 5.51 10.42
C VAL A 161 -1.28 5.45 9.06
N ILE A 162 -0.41 6.42 8.74
CA ILE A 162 0.20 6.55 7.41
C ILE A 162 1.01 5.29 7.07
N THR A 163 1.93 4.91 7.97
CA THR A 163 2.78 3.72 7.77
C THR A 163 1.95 2.46 7.62
N ARG A 164 0.98 2.22 8.51
CA ARG A 164 0.15 1.02 8.50
C ARG A 164 -0.80 0.94 7.31
N ALA A 165 -1.37 2.05 6.88
CA ALA A 165 -2.23 2.11 5.71
C ALA A 165 -1.44 1.71 4.46
N LEU A 166 -0.30 2.37 4.21
CA LEU A 166 0.58 2.05 3.09
C LEU A 166 1.01 0.58 3.11
N SER A 167 1.46 0.08 4.25
CA SER A 167 1.90 -1.31 4.37
C SER A 167 0.76 -2.33 4.24
N THR A 168 -0.47 -1.99 4.61
CA THR A 168 -1.65 -2.85 4.36
C THR A 168 -1.91 -2.99 2.87
N PHE A 169 -1.88 -1.88 2.13
CA PHE A 169 -2.05 -1.89 0.68
C PHE A 169 -0.91 -2.66 0.00
N GLN A 170 0.34 -2.40 0.38
CA GLN A 170 1.51 -3.06 -0.19
C GLN A 170 1.52 -4.58 0.02
N ARG A 171 1.00 -5.09 1.15
CA ARG A 171 0.82 -6.54 1.37
C ARG A 171 -0.14 -7.20 0.39
N THR A 172 -1.04 -6.44 -0.23
CA THR A 172 -1.95 -6.98 -1.25
C THR A 172 -1.34 -7.08 -2.65
N LEU A 173 -0.11 -6.59 -2.84
CA LEU A 173 0.59 -6.63 -4.12
C LEU A 173 1.19 -8.02 -4.38
N VAL A 174 0.34 -9.03 -4.47
CA VAL A 174 0.77 -10.42 -4.68
C VAL A 174 0.76 -10.77 -6.15
N SER A 175 1.84 -11.38 -6.61
CA SER A 175 2.00 -11.93 -7.95
C SER A 175 2.32 -13.40 -7.84
N GLY A 176 1.60 -14.23 -8.60
CA GLY A 176 1.82 -15.66 -8.68
C GLY A 176 1.36 -16.20 -10.02
N ASN A 177 1.19 -17.52 -10.11
CA ASN A 177 0.84 -18.22 -11.34
C ASN A 177 1.91 -18.12 -12.45
N SER A 178 3.17 -17.88 -12.06
CA SER A 178 4.30 -18.02 -12.96
C SER A 178 4.41 -19.46 -13.50
N PRO A 179 5.12 -19.70 -14.61
CA PRO A 179 5.41 -21.05 -15.08
C PRO A 179 5.98 -21.97 -13.98
N PHE A 180 6.83 -21.41 -13.12
CA PHE A 180 7.35 -22.12 -11.96
C PHE A 180 6.24 -22.46 -10.95
N ASP A 181 5.35 -21.53 -10.62
CA ASP A 181 4.26 -21.78 -9.68
C ASP A 181 3.29 -22.84 -10.20
N GLN A 182 2.97 -22.79 -11.49
CA GLN A 182 2.11 -23.78 -12.14
C GLN A 182 2.75 -25.17 -12.10
N PHE A 183 4.04 -25.27 -12.39
CA PHE A 183 4.76 -26.53 -12.31
C PHE A 183 4.84 -27.07 -10.88
N TYR A 184 5.30 -26.25 -9.95
CA TYR A 184 5.67 -26.69 -8.60
C TYR A 184 4.47 -26.81 -7.66
N TYR A 185 3.55 -25.85 -7.68
CA TYR A 185 2.41 -25.80 -6.75
C TYR A 185 1.09 -26.33 -7.34
N GLN A 186 0.93 -26.28 -8.67
CA GLN A 186 -0.31 -26.70 -9.34
C GLN A 186 -0.18 -28.02 -10.11
N GLY A 187 1.04 -28.59 -10.17
CA GLY A 187 1.31 -29.87 -10.82
C GLY A 187 1.29 -29.83 -12.35
N ASN A 188 1.30 -28.64 -12.98
CA ASN A 188 1.36 -28.50 -14.42
C ASN A 188 2.77 -28.78 -14.95
N GLN A 189 3.07 -30.05 -15.21
CA GLN A 189 4.38 -30.49 -15.70
C GLN A 189 4.80 -29.83 -17.03
N ALA A 190 3.84 -29.37 -17.83
CA ALA A 190 4.10 -28.71 -19.11
C ALA A 190 4.36 -27.19 -19.00
N ALA A 191 4.32 -26.63 -17.78
CA ALA A 191 4.51 -25.19 -17.59
C ALA A 191 5.96 -24.74 -17.79
N LEU A 192 6.95 -25.60 -17.57
CA LEU A 192 8.37 -25.31 -17.80
C LEU A 192 8.86 -26.02 -19.06
N SER A 193 9.64 -25.33 -19.90
CA SER A 193 10.35 -25.99 -21.01
C SER A 193 11.59 -26.73 -20.50
N GLU A 194 12.01 -27.76 -21.23
CA GLU A 194 13.25 -28.50 -20.90
C GLU A 194 14.53 -27.69 -21.19
N SER A 195 14.41 -26.64 -22.02
CA SER A 195 15.42 -25.62 -22.31
C SER A 195 14.80 -24.48 -23.13
#